data_AF-A0A933ZBW3-F1
#
_entry.id   AF-A0A933ZBW3-F1
#
_cell.length_a   1.000
_cell.length_b   1.000
_cell.length_c   1.000
_cell.angle_alpha   90.00
_cell.angle_beta   90.00
_cell.angle_gamma   90.00
#
_symmetry.space_group_name_H-M   'P 1'
#
loop_
_entity.id
_entity.type
_entity.pdbx_description
1 polymer ?
#
loop_
_entity_poly.entity_id
_entity_poly.type
_entity_poly.pdbx_seq_one_letter_code
_entity_poly.pdbx_strand_id
1 'polypeptide(L)'
;MPLLQQRTNLEKIGFRTLSETDDTLVAVRTRFHWDCVLTFVTYIAVVRRVPGLTADMIRSDRKQFQRRARKLDPNFLPRGMQKGRALILAYVADHATAEARALCDEPTFPRFAAIFVPAVLDLKAQHAHYYRGIRIWGGIYQSKLCFLVGRILEPDLTAHTWPISLGGAFLTLLLTLICLLLIPASIGLRLGWTSASAVSGTSGATDLFSAGAGFCVTTPQEVRCWESGGRGSSREAKAVRGLSHPRTVAMTLNETCALDDDGVKCWSRYSQDPPQLVPGLAGATELIAAADNFCALTRDEVRCWRDRKTPAESMVGLRRPTHLVPSLFQYSFCALDEQGLKCFRYYANETPPFYQPTFWLTGFNKALAVSANEWANRVVVLDQGRLLSYYDIAGSMLNTRSIQRKRGFDRPVSLKPMAGFRNPKALIEYSIHTYALDDDGLKSVDPGGTQEEGELGIPGGTRIHMDRGGTLNAIPQAGPEGPTAIWSGPDSYVYSRDEKGQTVLRCSGWRKGKRDVFVVHGVRDPKKVARSLYEACALDGTEVKCWKLPSQ
;
A
#
# COMPACT_ATOMS: atom_id res chain seq x y z
N MET A 1 -33.07 -62.65 -3.33
CA MET A 1 -33.34 -61.22 -3.07
C MET A 1 -33.66 -60.53 -4.39
N PRO A 2 -34.90 -60.03 -4.58
CA PRO A 2 -35.35 -59.42 -5.83
C PRO A 2 -34.53 -58.23 -6.33
N LEU A 3 -33.75 -57.58 -5.45
CA LEU A 3 -32.95 -56.38 -5.74
C LEU A 3 -31.43 -56.61 -5.65
N LEU A 4 -30.97 -57.87 -5.64
CA LEU A 4 -29.55 -58.22 -5.46
C LEU A 4 -28.64 -57.58 -6.53
N GLN A 5 -29.13 -57.48 -7.77
CA GLN A 5 -28.40 -56.86 -8.87
C GLN A 5 -28.22 -55.35 -8.65
N GLN A 6 -29.28 -54.65 -8.24
CA GLN A 6 -29.25 -53.22 -7.96
C GLN A 6 -28.33 -52.91 -6.78
N ARG A 7 -28.37 -53.74 -5.73
CA ARG A 7 -27.43 -53.67 -4.61
C ARG A 7 -25.99 -53.79 -5.07
N THR A 8 -25.67 -54.86 -5.82
CA THR A 8 -24.32 -55.11 -6.33
C THR A 8 -23.81 -53.96 -7.20
N ASN A 9 -24.67 -53.40 -8.05
CA ASN A 9 -24.32 -52.27 -8.91
C ASN A 9 -24.03 -51.01 -8.10
N LEU A 10 -24.84 -50.70 -7.10
CA LEU A 10 -24.66 -49.56 -6.20
C LEU A 10 -23.38 -49.68 -5.37
N GLU A 11 -23.09 -50.86 -4.81
CA GLU A 11 -21.88 -51.15 -4.04
C GLU A 11 -20.61 -51.02 -4.91
N LYS A 12 -20.63 -51.49 -6.18
CA LYS A 12 -19.53 -51.32 -7.14
C LYS A 12 -19.18 -49.85 -7.40
N ILE A 13 -20.18 -48.97 -7.36
CA ILE A 13 -19.98 -47.52 -7.42
C ILE A 13 -20.02 -46.90 -6.03
N GLY A 14 -19.58 -47.60 -4.99
CA GLY A 14 -19.25 -47.06 -3.66
C GLY A 14 -20.43 -46.51 -2.86
N PHE A 15 -21.66 -46.97 -3.11
CA PHE A 15 -22.79 -46.72 -2.20
C PHE A 15 -22.72 -47.64 -1.01
N ARG A 16 -23.10 -47.11 0.16
CA ARG A 16 -23.31 -47.89 1.37
C ARG A 16 -24.80 -48.15 1.56
N THR A 17 -25.18 -49.42 1.55
CA THR A 17 -26.54 -49.87 1.87
C THR A 17 -26.88 -49.53 3.32
N LEU A 18 -28.05 -48.94 3.56
CA LEU A 18 -28.50 -48.52 4.89
C LEU A 18 -29.63 -49.39 5.43
N SER A 19 -30.55 -49.80 4.55
CA SER A 19 -31.65 -50.71 4.88
C SER A 19 -32.09 -51.47 3.64
N GLU A 20 -32.43 -52.74 3.81
CA GLU A 20 -32.92 -53.60 2.75
C GLU A 20 -34.07 -54.46 3.29
N THR A 21 -35.20 -54.43 2.58
CA THR A 21 -36.32 -55.35 2.70
C THR A 21 -36.45 -56.13 1.39
N ASP A 22 -37.35 -57.12 1.32
CA ASP A 22 -37.55 -57.90 0.10
C ASP A 22 -37.93 -57.06 -1.12
N ASP A 23 -38.55 -55.90 -0.89
CA ASP A 23 -39.10 -55.01 -1.91
C ASP A 23 -38.42 -53.63 -1.98
N THR A 24 -37.57 -53.27 -1.03
CA THR A 24 -37.01 -51.91 -0.93
C THR A 24 -35.54 -51.92 -0.50
N LEU A 25 -34.70 -51.24 -1.27
CA LEU A 25 -33.29 -51.00 -0.99
C LEU A 25 -33.04 -49.51 -0.80
N VAL A 26 -32.41 -49.12 0.31
CA VAL A 26 -31.97 -47.73 0.55
C VAL A 26 -30.46 -47.71 0.69
N ALA A 27 -29.79 -46.90 -0.13
CA ALA A 27 -28.34 -46.74 -0.09
C ALA A 27 -27.93 -45.27 -0.21
N VAL A 28 -26.76 -44.93 0.34
CA VAL A 28 -26.24 -43.55 0.35
C VAL A 28 -24.79 -43.50 -0.13
N ARG A 29 -24.44 -42.42 -0.83
CA ARG A 29 -23.04 -42.06 -1.13
C ARG A 29 -22.88 -40.54 -1.10
N THR A 30 -21.82 -40.06 -0.46
CA THR A 30 -21.35 -38.68 -0.67
C THR A 30 -20.14 -38.68 -1.58
N ARG A 31 -20.10 -37.75 -2.54
CA ARG A 31 -18.95 -37.57 -3.42
C ARG A 31 -18.65 -36.08 -3.61
N PHE A 32 -17.36 -35.75 -3.67
CA PHE A 32 -16.89 -34.44 -4.10
C PHE A 32 -16.84 -34.37 -5.64
N HIS A 33 -17.41 -33.31 -6.19
CA HIS A 33 -17.42 -33.02 -7.62
C HIS A 33 -16.66 -31.73 -7.89
N TRP A 34 -15.38 -31.86 -8.23
CA TRP A 34 -14.58 -30.72 -8.66
C TRP A 34 -15.17 -30.07 -9.91
N ASP A 35 -15.75 -30.89 -10.79
CA ASP A 35 -16.37 -30.51 -12.05
C ASP A 35 -17.83 -30.02 -11.90
N CYS A 36 -18.29 -29.75 -10.68
CA CYS A 36 -19.60 -29.18 -10.41
C CYS A 36 -19.49 -28.03 -9.38
N VAL A 37 -18.63 -27.05 -9.66
CA VAL A 37 -18.39 -25.88 -8.79
C VAL A 37 -17.94 -26.34 -7.39
N LEU A 38 -16.96 -27.25 -7.35
CA LEU A 38 -16.35 -27.76 -6.13
C LEU A 38 -17.39 -28.22 -5.08
N THR A 39 -18.43 -28.92 -5.52
CA THR A 39 -19.59 -29.24 -4.65
C THR A 39 -19.54 -30.67 -4.13
N PHE A 40 -19.80 -30.85 -2.84
CA PHE A 40 -20.14 -32.15 -2.26
C PHE A 40 -21.61 -32.49 -2.53
N VAL A 41 -21.87 -33.67 -3.08
CA VAL A 41 -23.24 -34.15 -3.30
C VAL A 41 -23.45 -35.44 -2.53
N THR A 42 -24.48 -35.46 -1.68
CA THR A 42 -25.00 -36.70 -1.08
C THR A 42 -26.12 -37.25 -1.97
N TYR A 43 -25.87 -38.42 -2.56
CA TYR A 43 -26.83 -39.21 -3.30
C TYR A 43 -27.50 -40.22 -2.38
N ILE A 44 -28.83 -40.25 -2.39
CA ILE A 44 -29.66 -41.21 -1.68
C ILE A 44 -30.45 -41.96 -2.73
N ALA A 45 -30.12 -43.23 -2.92
CA ALA A 45 -30.83 -44.12 -3.82
C ALA A 45 -31.84 -44.93 -3.02
N VAL A 46 -33.10 -44.87 -3.42
CA VAL A 46 -34.17 -45.75 -2.96
C VAL A 46 -34.62 -46.54 -4.17
N VAL A 47 -34.43 -47.85 -4.14
CA VAL A 47 -34.83 -48.76 -5.20
C VAL A 47 -35.97 -49.62 -4.69
N ARG A 48 -37.09 -49.67 -5.41
CA ARG A 48 -38.26 -50.45 -5.02
C ARG A 48 -38.66 -51.46 -6.08
N ARG A 49 -38.99 -52.69 -5.68
CA ARG A 49 -39.63 -53.70 -6.53
C ARG A 49 -41.14 -53.61 -6.33
N VAL A 50 -41.89 -53.38 -7.40
CA VAL A 50 -43.36 -53.24 -7.33
C VAL A 50 -44.05 -54.04 -8.44
N PRO A 51 -45.23 -54.65 -8.19
CA PRO A 51 -45.99 -55.31 -9.26
C PRO A 51 -46.54 -54.31 -10.29
N GLY A 52 -47.07 -53.18 -9.82
CA GLY A 52 -47.57 -52.10 -10.68
C GLY A 52 -47.18 -50.74 -10.13
N LEU A 53 -46.64 -49.86 -10.98
CA LEU A 53 -46.28 -48.50 -10.60
C LEU A 53 -47.28 -47.48 -11.14
N THR A 54 -47.85 -46.66 -10.25
CA THR A 54 -48.73 -45.54 -10.59
C THR A 54 -48.11 -44.18 -10.28
N ALA A 55 -48.63 -43.13 -10.91
CA ALA A 55 -48.21 -41.75 -10.66
C ALA A 55 -48.35 -41.34 -9.18
N ASP A 56 -49.41 -41.78 -8.50
CA ASP A 56 -49.67 -41.43 -7.10
C ASP A 56 -48.71 -42.14 -6.14
N MET A 57 -48.24 -43.34 -6.49
CA MET A 57 -47.16 -44.00 -5.75
C MET A 57 -45.88 -43.16 -5.81
N ILE A 58 -45.47 -42.70 -6.99
CA ILE A 58 -44.27 -41.84 -7.16
C ILE A 58 -44.40 -40.55 -6.32
N ARG A 59 -45.58 -39.92 -6.33
CA ARG A 59 -45.84 -38.68 -5.57
C ARG A 59 -45.86 -38.92 -4.05
N SER A 60 -46.44 -40.04 -3.60
CA SER A 60 -46.48 -40.44 -2.18
C SER A 60 -45.08 -40.72 -1.66
N ASP A 61 -44.32 -41.56 -2.39
CA ASP A 61 -42.95 -41.92 -2.06
C ASP A 61 -42.05 -40.70 -2.03
N ARG A 62 -42.19 -39.78 -3.00
CA ARG A 62 -41.48 -38.50 -2.98
C ARG A 62 -41.67 -37.77 -1.65
N LYS A 63 -42.92 -37.61 -1.19
CA LYS A 63 -43.20 -36.92 0.09
C LYS A 63 -42.59 -37.65 1.28
N GLN A 64 -42.71 -38.98 1.31
CA GLN A 64 -42.20 -39.82 2.40
C GLN A 64 -40.67 -39.78 2.48
N PHE A 65 -39.99 -40.09 1.37
CA PHE A 65 -38.53 -40.20 1.33
C PHE A 65 -37.84 -38.84 1.33
N GLN A 66 -38.46 -37.77 0.82
CA GLN A 66 -37.87 -36.43 0.92
C GLN A 66 -37.75 -35.94 2.37
N ARG A 67 -38.69 -36.32 3.26
CA ARG A 67 -38.59 -36.05 4.71
C ARG A 67 -37.47 -36.86 5.34
N ARG A 68 -37.37 -38.16 5.02
CA ARG A 68 -36.34 -39.07 5.54
C ARG A 68 -34.94 -38.74 5.04
N ALA A 69 -34.81 -38.28 3.80
CA ALA A 69 -33.54 -37.92 3.17
C ALA A 69 -32.76 -36.84 3.95
N ARG A 70 -33.41 -36.08 4.86
CA ARG A 70 -32.72 -35.18 5.81
C ARG A 70 -31.94 -35.89 6.89
N LYS A 71 -32.43 -37.01 7.39
CA LYS A 71 -31.78 -37.81 8.42
C LYS A 71 -30.71 -38.75 7.86
N LEU A 72 -30.78 -39.06 6.57
CA LEU A 72 -29.89 -40.00 5.89
C LEU A 72 -28.64 -39.35 5.28
N ASP A 73 -28.50 -38.03 5.37
CA ASP A 73 -27.32 -37.32 4.89
C ASP A 73 -26.22 -37.39 5.96
N PRO A 74 -25.11 -38.13 5.74
CA PRO A 74 -24.12 -38.39 6.79
C PRO A 74 -23.28 -37.16 7.15
N ASN A 75 -23.39 -36.06 6.39
CA ASN A 75 -22.56 -34.88 6.58
C ASN A 75 -23.24 -33.80 7.42
N PHE A 76 -22.50 -33.22 8.37
CA PHE A 76 -22.95 -32.16 9.28
C PHE A 76 -23.06 -30.76 8.62
N LEU A 77 -22.40 -30.52 7.48
CA LEU A 77 -22.37 -29.19 6.83
C LEU A 77 -23.78 -28.68 6.41
N PRO A 78 -24.08 -27.37 6.56
CA PRO A 78 -25.33 -26.78 6.10
C PRO A 78 -25.49 -26.84 4.57
N ARG A 79 -26.73 -26.94 4.07
CA ARG A 79 -27.01 -26.84 2.62
C ARG A 79 -26.75 -25.41 2.13
N GLY A 80 -26.14 -25.25 0.95
CA GLY A 80 -25.87 -23.95 0.34
C GLY A 80 -24.39 -23.51 0.36
N MET A 81 -23.55 -24.15 1.19
CA MET A 81 -22.08 -23.96 1.19
C MET A 81 -21.41 -25.02 0.30
N GLN A 82 -21.66 -24.98 -1.03
CA GLN A 82 -21.15 -25.99 -1.97
C GLN A 82 -21.47 -27.43 -1.54
N LYS A 83 -22.70 -27.63 -1.02
CA LYS A 83 -23.23 -28.93 -0.64
C LYS A 83 -24.66 -29.10 -1.15
N GLY A 84 -24.89 -30.18 -1.89
CA GLY A 84 -26.17 -30.56 -2.45
C GLY A 84 -26.63 -31.95 -2.01
N ARG A 85 -27.90 -32.26 -2.26
CA ARG A 85 -28.47 -33.60 -2.05
C ARG A 85 -29.31 -34.03 -3.24
N ALA A 86 -29.14 -35.27 -3.67
CA ALA A 86 -29.96 -35.89 -4.70
C ALA A 86 -30.70 -37.10 -4.12
N LEU A 87 -32.03 -37.08 -4.19
CA LEU A 87 -32.89 -38.23 -3.89
C LEU A 87 -33.28 -38.89 -5.21
N ILE A 88 -32.90 -40.15 -5.37
CA ILE A 88 -33.17 -40.96 -6.55
C ILE A 88 -34.17 -42.03 -6.11
N LEU A 89 -35.37 -41.97 -6.67
CA LEU A 89 -36.40 -42.98 -6.47
C LEU A 89 -36.48 -43.81 -7.75
N ALA A 90 -35.88 -45.00 -7.70
CA ALA A 90 -35.84 -45.95 -8.79
C ALA A 90 -36.83 -47.09 -8.54
N TYR A 91 -37.57 -47.51 -9.55
CA TYR A 91 -38.54 -48.59 -9.45
C TYR A 91 -38.20 -49.70 -10.45
N VAL A 92 -38.32 -50.95 -10.04
CA VAL A 92 -38.34 -52.13 -10.90
C VAL A 92 -39.78 -52.64 -10.89
N ALA A 93 -40.54 -52.34 -11.94
CA ALA A 93 -41.99 -52.56 -11.98
C ALA A 93 -42.34 -53.65 -13.01
N ASP A 94 -43.28 -54.56 -12.70
CA ASP A 94 -43.77 -55.49 -13.74
C ASP A 94 -44.47 -54.70 -14.85
N HIS A 95 -45.19 -53.64 -14.48
CA HIS A 95 -45.74 -52.66 -15.39
C HIS A 95 -45.82 -51.28 -14.74
N ALA A 96 -45.68 -50.21 -15.52
CA ALA A 96 -45.92 -48.83 -15.09
C ALA A 96 -47.04 -48.20 -15.93
N THR A 97 -47.90 -47.39 -15.32
CA THR A 97 -48.93 -46.64 -16.07
C THR A 97 -48.31 -45.57 -16.97
N ALA A 98 -49.04 -45.12 -17.99
CA ALA A 98 -48.56 -44.09 -18.91
C ALA A 98 -48.20 -42.78 -18.15
N GLU A 99 -49.00 -42.42 -17.15
CA GLU A 99 -48.76 -41.25 -16.31
C GLU A 99 -47.52 -41.43 -15.42
N ALA A 100 -47.27 -42.63 -14.93
CA ALA A 100 -46.07 -42.93 -14.15
C ALA A 100 -44.79 -42.83 -14.99
N ARG A 101 -44.83 -43.33 -16.24
CA ARG A 101 -43.74 -43.20 -17.21
C ARG A 101 -43.49 -41.72 -17.56
N ALA A 102 -44.55 -40.98 -17.88
CA ALA A 102 -44.47 -39.55 -18.18
C ALA A 102 -43.83 -38.74 -17.04
N LEU A 103 -44.21 -39.03 -15.77
CA LEU A 103 -43.59 -38.39 -14.60
C LEU A 103 -42.09 -38.68 -14.45
N CYS A 104 -41.61 -39.83 -14.92
CA CYS A 104 -40.19 -40.16 -14.93
C CYS A 104 -39.46 -39.44 -16.08
N ASP A 105 -40.11 -39.30 -17.23
CA ASP A 105 -39.56 -38.70 -18.45
C ASP A 105 -39.58 -37.16 -18.47
N GLU A 106 -40.26 -36.51 -17.51
CA GLU A 106 -40.32 -35.05 -17.38
C GLU A 106 -39.19 -34.45 -16.52
N PRO A 107 -38.77 -33.21 -16.80
CA PRO A 107 -37.80 -32.51 -15.96
C PRO A 107 -38.41 -32.17 -14.59
N THR A 108 -37.75 -32.60 -13.52
CA THR A 108 -38.15 -32.20 -12.17
C THR A 108 -37.64 -30.78 -11.86
N PHE A 109 -38.53 -29.89 -11.43
CA PHE A 109 -38.12 -28.58 -10.92
C PHE A 109 -37.41 -28.74 -9.56
N PRO A 110 -36.10 -28.43 -9.48
CA PRO A 110 -35.37 -28.59 -8.22
C PRO A 110 -35.78 -27.50 -7.22
N ARG A 111 -35.77 -27.85 -5.93
CA ARG A 111 -35.66 -26.83 -4.86
C ARG A 111 -34.18 -26.56 -4.64
N PHE A 112 -33.82 -25.33 -4.26
CA PHE A 112 -32.42 -24.95 -3.99
C PHE A 112 -31.70 -26.03 -3.14
N ALA A 113 -30.58 -26.54 -3.65
CA ALA A 113 -29.74 -27.60 -3.05
C ALA A 113 -30.41 -28.99 -2.82
N ALA A 114 -31.55 -29.29 -3.45
CA ALA A 114 -32.19 -30.62 -3.39
C ALA A 114 -32.79 -31.05 -4.73
N ILE A 115 -32.25 -32.13 -5.30
CA ILE A 115 -32.69 -32.70 -6.58
C ILE A 115 -33.51 -33.97 -6.31
N PHE A 116 -34.62 -34.12 -7.03
CA PHE A 116 -35.47 -35.30 -7.01
C PHE A 116 -35.43 -35.97 -8.39
N VAL A 117 -35.17 -37.28 -8.44
CA VAL A 117 -35.05 -38.03 -9.69
C VAL A 117 -35.91 -39.30 -9.60
N PRO A 118 -37.14 -39.29 -10.14
CA PRO A 118 -37.92 -40.49 -10.34
C PRO A 118 -37.41 -41.24 -11.58
N ALA A 119 -37.39 -42.57 -11.52
CA ALA A 119 -37.03 -43.43 -12.64
C ALA A 119 -37.66 -44.81 -12.50
N VAL A 120 -38.06 -45.45 -13.60
CA VAL A 120 -38.63 -46.81 -13.56
C VAL A 120 -38.08 -47.68 -14.68
N LEU A 121 -37.72 -48.93 -14.36
CA LEU A 121 -37.59 -50.01 -15.32
C LEU A 121 -38.94 -50.72 -15.41
N ASP A 122 -39.62 -50.57 -16.54
CA ASP A 122 -40.86 -51.26 -16.85
C ASP A 122 -40.54 -52.60 -17.52
N LEU A 123 -40.73 -53.70 -16.80
CA LEU A 123 -40.38 -55.04 -17.27
C LEU A 123 -41.31 -55.53 -18.38
N LYS A 124 -42.58 -55.09 -18.42
CA LYS A 124 -43.49 -55.41 -19.52
C LYS A 124 -43.07 -54.71 -20.81
N ALA A 125 -42.60 -53.47 -20.71
CA ALA A 125 -42.09 -52.71 -21.86
C ALA A 125 -40.61 -52.97 -22.18
N GLN A 126 -39.87 -53.65 -21.28
CA GLN A 126 -38.42 -53.82 -21.33
C GLN A 126 -37.68 -52.49 -21.53
N HIS A 127 -38.17 -51.43 -20.87
CA HIS A 127 -37.65 -50.08 -21.07
C HIS A 127 -37.53 -49.31 -19.75
N ALA A 128 -36.44 -48.54 -19.62
CA ALA A 128 -36.20 -47.65 -18.49
C ALA A 128 -36.64 -46.21 -18.84
N HIS A 129 -37.56 -45.66 -18.06
CA HIS A 129 -38.06 -44.30 -18.17
C HIS A 129 -37.39 -43.39 -17.12
N TYR A 130 -36.76 -42.31 -17.60
CA TYR A 130 -36.18 -41.23 -16.78
C TYR A 130 -35.74 -40.06 -17.68
N TYR A 131 -35.78 -38.85 -17.13
CA TYR A 131 -35.38 -37.64 -17.85
C TYR A 131 -33.89 -37.63 -18.28
N ARG A 132 -33.65 -37.65 -19.59
CA ARG A 132 -32.31 -37.58 -20.23
C ARG A 132 -31.95 -36.20 -20.81
N GLY A 133 -32.88 -35.25 -20.85
CA GLY A 133 -32.67 -33.92 -21.43
C GLY A 133 -31.77 -32.98 -20.59
N ILE A 134 -31.57 -31.75 -21.06
CA ILE A 134 -30.76 -30.72 -20.37
C ILE A 134 -31.64 -29.97 -19.36
N ARG A 135 -31.27 -30.05 -18.07
CA ARG A 135 -31.94 -29.25 -17.02
C ARG A 135 -31.38 -27.83 -16.98
N ILE A 136 -32.25 -26.82 -16.98
CA ILE A 136 -31.85 -25.41 -16.79
C ILE A 136 -31.24 -25.22 -15.39
N TRP A 137 -31.91 -25.73 -14.36
CA TRP A 137 -31.44 -25.69 -12.97
C TRP A 137 -30.91 -27.06 -12.55
N GLY A 138 -29.65 -27.11 -12.09
CA GLY A 138 -28.97 -28.36 -11.75
C GLY A 138 -28.41 -29.13 -12.95
N GLY A 139 -28.37 -28.53 -14.14
CA GLY A 139 -27.82 -29.12 -15.37
C GLY A 139 -26.37 -29.61 -15.23
N ILE A 140 -25.57 -28.94 -14.38
CA ILE A 140 -24.19 -29.38 -14.08
C ILE A 140 -24.12 -30.77 -13.45
N TYR A 141 -25.22 -31.30 -12.88
CA TYR A 141 -25.28 -32.64 -12.31
C TYR A 141 -25.96 -33.67 -13.22
N GLN A 142 -26.51 -33.26 -14.37
CA GLN A 142 -27.37 -34.12 -15.18
C GLN A 142 -26.65 -35.37 -15.67
N SER A 143 -25.39 -35.24 -16.15
CA SER A 143 -24.57 -36.40 -16.55
C SER A 143 -24.36 -37.39 -15.40
N LYS A 144 -24.19 -36.89 -14.18
CA LYS A 144 -24.02 -37.70 -12.96
C LYS A 144 -25.30 -38.46 -12.61
N LEU A 145 -26.46 -37.82 -12.77
CA LEU A 145 -27.75 -38.40 -12.43
C LEU A 145 -28.18 -39.45 -13.46
N CYS A 146 -28.01 -39.19 -14.75
CA CYS A 146 -28.24 -40.19 -15.80
C CYS A 146 -27.34 -41.41 -15.63
N PHE A 147 -26.05 -41.20 -15.35
CA PHE A 147 -25.13 -42.30 -15.02
C PHE A 147 -25.64 -43.15 -13.87
N LEU A 148 -26.06 -42.52 -12.77
CA LEU A 148 -26.50 -43.25 -11.58
C LEU A 148 -27.82 -43.99 -11.78
N VAL A 149 -28.81 -43.37 -12.45
CA VAL A 149 -30.08 -44.04 -12.78
C VAL A 149 -29.84 -45.21 -13.74
N GLY A 150 -29.03 -45.00 -14.78
CA GLY A 150 -28.63 -46.06 -15.71
C GLY A 150 -27.97 -47.22 -14.97
N ARG A 151 -27.08 -46.97 -14.01
CA ARG A 151 -26.46 -48.05 -13.20
C ARG A 151 -27.45 -48.85 -12.35
N ILE A 152 -28.55 -48.23 -11.94
CA ILE A 152 -29.58 -48.89 -11.13
C ILE A 152 -30.52 -49.70 -12.04
N LEU A 153 -30.91 -49.16 -13.19
CA LEU A 153 -32.02 -49.69 -13.99
C LEU A 153 -31.62 -50.33 -15.32
N GLU A 154 -30.42 -50.07 -15.83
CA GLU A 154 -29.93 -50.57 -17.12
C GLU A 154 -28.67 -51.45 -16.90
N PRO A 155 -28.82 -52.78 -16.87
CA PRO A 155 -27.75 -53.70 -16.50
C PRO A 155 -26.61 -53.80 -17.52
N ASP A 156 -26.84 -53.43 -18.78
CA ASP A 156 -25.88 -53.55 -19.88
C ASP A 156 -24.92 -52.35 -20.00
N LEU A 157 -25.09 -51.31 -19.17
CA LEU A 157 -24.19 -50.15 -19.18
C LEU A 157 -22.81 -50.50 -18.58
N THR A 158 -21.81 -50.60 -19.44
CA THR A 158 -20.41 -50.94 -19.10
C THR A 158 -19.59 -49.79 -18.52
N ALA A 159 -20.14 -48.57 -18.40
CA ALA A 159 -19.40 -47.42 -17.89
C ALA A 159 -19.14 -47.54 -16.37
N HIS A 160 -17.88 -47.70 -15.95
CA HIS A 160 -17.48 -47.80 -14.53
C HIS A 160 -17.06 -46.47 -13.89
N THR A 161 -16.85 -45.43 -14.69
CA THR A 161 -16.36 -44.14 -14.24
C THR A 161 -17.45 -43.07 -14.25
N TRP A 162 -17.46 -42.22 -13.23
CA TRP A 162 -18.38 -41.08 -13.19
C TRP A 162 -18.08 -40.11 -14.34
N PRO A 163 -19.07 -39.73 -15.16
CA PRO A 163 -18.83 -38.86 -16.32
C PRO A 163 -18.50 -37.44 -15.87
N ILE A 164 -17.61 -36.73 -16.57
CA ILE A 164 -17.31 -35.32 -16.28
C ILE A 164 -18.47 -34.43 -16.75
N SER A 165 -18.82 -33.43 -15.96
CA SER A 165 -19.75 -32.36 -16.36
C SER A 165 -18.97 -31.26 -17.07
N LEU A 166 -19.05 -31.21 -18.41
CA LEU A 166 -18.34 -30.19 -19.19
C LEU A 166 -18.77 -28.76 -18.81
N GLY A 167 -20.08 -28.53 -18.69
CA GLY A 167 -20.62 -27.24 -18.27
C GLY A 167 -20.25 -26.88 -16.83
N GLY A 168 -20.21 -27.85 -15.93
CA GLY A 168 -19.79 -27.61 -14.54
C GLY A 168 -18.28 -27.38 -14.40
N ALA A 169 -17.44 -28.07 -15.19
CA ALA A 169 -16.00 -27.85 -15.25
C ALA A 169 -15.66 -26.45 -15.78
N PHE A 170 -16.32 -26.03 -16.86
CA PHE A 170 -16.18 -24.67 -17.40
C PHE A 170 -16.57 -23.60 -16.37
N LEU A 171 -17.71 -23.76 -15.70
CA LEU A 171 -18.15 -22.84 -14.66
C LEU A 171 -17.19 -22.81 -13.46
N THR A 172 -16.63 -23.96 -13.08
CA THR A 172 -15.62 -24.05 -12.03
C THR A 172 -14.37 -23.27 -12.41
N LEU A 173 -13.84 -23.48 -13.62
CA LEU A 173 -12.67 -22.76 -14.12
C LEU A 173 -12.91 -21.24 -14.13
N LEU A 174 -14.05 -20.80 -14.65
CA LEU A 174 -14.43 -19.38 -14.68
C LEU A 174 -14.45 -18.76 -13.29
N LEU A 175 -15.11 -19.43 -12.32
CA LEU A 175 -15.18 -18.93 -10.94
C LEU A 175 -13.81 -18.93 -10.25
N THR A 176 -12.96 -19.92 -10.51
CA THR A 176 -11.59 -19.93 -9.98
C THR A 176 -10.74 -18.81 -10.55
N LEU A 177 -10.85 -18.51 -11.84
CA LEU A 177 -10.16 -17.38 -12.48
C LEU A 177 -10.63 -16.04 -11.92
N ILE A 178 -11.95 -15.87 -11.74
CA ILE A 178 -12.52 -14.68 -11.08
C ILE A 178 -11.96 -14.53 -9.66
N CYS A 179 -11.92 -15.61 -8.87
CA CYS A 179 -11.33 -15.57 -7.53
C CYS A 179 -9.84 -15.19 -7.58
N LEU A 180 -9.05 -15.79 -8.47
CA LEU A 180 -7.63 -15.46 -8.64
C LEU A 180 -7.39 -14.00 -9.07
N LEU A 181 -8.28 -13.42 -9.87
CA LEU A 181 -8.23 -12.01 -10.25
C LEU A 181 -8.68 -11.06 -9.13
N LEU A 182 -9.51 -11.52 -8.19
CA LEU A 182 -10.00 -10.75 -7.04
C LEU A 182 -9.14 -10.91 -5.76
N ILE A 183 -8.32 -11.96 -5.69
CA ILE A 183 -7.41 -12.22 -4.55
C ILE A 183 -6.34 -11.13 -4.34
N PRO A 184 -5.77 -10.47 -5.37
CA PRO A 184 -4.87 -9.33 -5.16
C PRO A 184 -5.50 -8.18 -4.35
N ALA A 185 -6.84 -8.09 -4.29
CA ALA A 185 -7.54 -7.03 -3.56
C ALA A 185 -7.96 -7.42 -2.12
N SER A 186 -8.07 -8.70 -1.78
CA SER A 186 -8.84 -9.14 -0.60
C SER A 186 -8.15 -10.10 0.36
N ILE A 187 -7.15 -10.88 -0.05
CA ILE A 187 -6.33 -11.66 0.90
C ILE A 187 -5.15 -10.79 1.32
N GLY A 188 -5.22 -10.33 2.57
CA GLY A 188 -4.28 -9.40 3.17
C GLY A 188 -2.87 -9.94 3.45
N LEU A 189 -2.20 -10.57 2.49
CA LEU A 189 -0.73 -10.48 2.41
C LEU A 189 -0.38 -9.07 1.89
N ARG A 190 -0.65 -8.08 2.72
CA ARG A 190 -0.39 -6.67 2.47
C ARG A 190 1.03 -6.33 2.87
N LEU A 191 2.02 -6.85 2.13
CA LEU A 191 3.26 -6.10 2.01
C LEU A 191 2.86 -4.78 1.33
N GLY A 192 3.03 -3.66 2.03
CA GLY A 192 2.77 -2.34 1.47
C GLY A 192 3.88 -2.02 0.46
N TRP A 193 3.69 -2.40 -0.79
CA TRP A 193 4.66 -2.10 -1.84
C TRP A 193 4.36 -0.71 -2.41
N THR A 194 5.29 0.21 -2.26
CA THR A 194 5.38 1.39 -3.14
C THR A 194 6.49 1.12 -4.15
N SER A 195 6.13 0.89 -5.41
CA SER A 195 7.12 0.70 -6.47
C SER A 195 7.53 2.05 -7.05
N ALA A 196 8.81 2.36 -6.95
CA ALA A 196 9.40 3.51 -7.62
C ALA A 196 9.51 3.23 -9.12
N SER A 197 9.10 4.21 -9.93
CA SER A 197 9.18 4.16 -11.38
C SER A 197 10.20 5.18 -11.86
N ALA A 198 11.04 4.79 -12.82
CA ALA A 198 11.97 5.71 -13.46
C ALA A 198 11.19 6.83 -14.18
N VAL A 199 11.69 8.06 -14.08
CA VAL A 199 11.14 9.21 -14.79
C VAL A 199 11.97 9.45 -16.04
N SER A 200 11.30 9.48 -17.19
CA SER A 200 11.92 9.79 -18.48
C SER A 200 12.56 11.19 -18.49
N GLY A 201 13.72 11.30 -19.13
CA GLY A 201 14.43 12.58 -19.28
C GLY A 201 15.23 13.01 -18.04
N THR A 202 15.50 12.09 -17.10
CA THR A 202 16.30 12.36 -15.89
C THR A 202 17.70 11.74 -15.94
N SER A 203 18.06 11.09 -17.05
CA SER A 203 19.39 10.50 -17.21
C SER A 203 20.48 11.57 -17.15
N GLY A 204 21.51 11.30 -16.36
CA GLY A 204 22.63 12.22 -16.14
C GLY A 204 22.33 13.32 -15.11
N ALA A 205 21.26 13.17 -14.32
CA ALA A 205 21.00 14.07 -13.19
C ALA A 205 22.15 14.01 -12.18
N THR A 206 22.63 15.20 -11.78
CA THR A 206 23.66 15.39 -10.76
C THR A 206 23.07 15.76 -9.41
N ASP A 207 21.91 16.44 -9.41
CA ASP A 207 21.19 16.77 -8.19
C ASP A 207 19.67 16.79 -8.42
N LEU A 208 18.91 16.70 -7.32
CA LEU A 208 17.46 16.60 -7.26
C LEU A 208 16.90 17.59 -6.23
N PHE A 209 15.88 18.34 -6.63
CA PHE A 209 15.21 19.35 -5.81
C PHE A 209 13.70 19.17 -5.90
N SER A 210 12.96 19.34 -4.81
CA SER A 210 11.50 19.25 -4.85
C SER A 210 10.85 20.21 -3.85
N ALA A 211 9.74 20.80 -4.28
CA ALA A 211 8.82 21.52 -3.41
C ALA A 211 7.44 21.58 -4.05
N GLY A 212 6.42 21.90 -3.25
CA GLY A 212 5.06 22.04 -3.75
C GLY A 212 4.61 20.80 -4.51
N ALA A 213 4.27 20.95 -5.79
CA ALA A 213 3.72 19.86 -6.59
C ALA A 213 4.62 19.46 -7.77
N GLY A 214 5.94 19.51 -7.60
CA GLY A 214 6.88 19.10 -8.65
C GLY A 214 8.30 18.91 -8.12
N PHE A 215 9.20 18.55 -9.02
CA PHE A 215 10.63 18.45 -8.75
C PHE A 215 11.46 18.95 -9.94
N CYS A 216 12.69 19.36 -9.68
CA CYS A 216 13.67 19.71 -10.68
C CYS A 216 14.93 18.88 -10.50
N VAL A 217 15.63 18.63 -11.61
CA VAL A 217 16.95 18.03 -11.61
C VAL A 217 17.92 18.97 -12.31
N THR A 218 19.15 19.02 -11.81
CA THR A 218 20.26 19.64 -12.52
C THR A 218 21.05 18.59 -13.26
N THR A 219 21.57 18.96 -14.40
CA THR A 219 22.65 18.27 -15.12
C THR A 219 23.80 19.28 -15.28
N PRO A 220 24.98 18.86 -15.75
CA PRO A 220 26.08 19.81 -15.99
C PRO A 220 25.75 20.94 -16.98
N GLN A 221 24.68 20.81 -17.79
CA GLN A 221 24.36 21.73 -18.88
C GLN A 221 23.03 22.47 -18.70
N GLU A 222 22.07 21.89 -17.97
CA GLU A 222 20.72 22.47 -17.85
C GLU A 222 19.97 22.04 -16.58
N VAL A 223 18.91 22.79 -16.26
CA VAL A 223 17.88 22.42 -15.29
C VAL A 223 16.65 21.90 -16.05
N ARG A 224 16.12 20.76 -15.61
CA ARG A 224 14.83 20.23 -16.08
C ARG A 224 13.88 20.12 -14.90
N CYS A 225 12.62 20.52 -15.08
CA CYS A 225 11.60 20.44 -14.04
C CYS A 225 10.38 19.64 -14.52
N TRP A 226 9.79 18.88 -13.61
CA TRP A 226 8.55 18.13 -13.80
C TRP A 226 7.51 18.69 -12.84
N GLU A 227 6.38 19.13 -13.38
CA GLU A 227 5.37 19.85 -12.61
C GLU A 227 4.01 19.18 -12.70
N SER A 228 3.31 19.09 -11.57
CA SER A 228 2.00 18.45 -11.50
C SER A 228 0.86 19.40 -11.88
N GLY A 229 0.06 19.00 -12.87
CA GLY A 229 -1.32 19.47 -13.06
C GLY A 229 -2.31 18.87 -12.04
N GLY A 230 -1.95 18.88 -10.75
CA GLY A 230 -2.83 18.53 -9.63
C GLY A 230 -3.05 17.04 -9.31
N ARG A 231 -2.35 16.08 -9.95
CA ARG A 231 -2.49 14.62 -9.67
C ARG A 231 -1.18 13.80 -9.74
N GLY A 232 -0.03 14.42 -9.50
CA GLY A 232 1.32 13.85 -9.71
C GLY A 232 2.08 14.58 -10.82
N SER A 233 3.41 14.53 -10.83
CA SER A 233 4.23 15.28 -11.78
C SER A 233 3.90 14.92 -13.23
N SER A 234 3.94 15.91 -14.12
CA SER A 234 3.81 15.68 -15.57
C SER A 234 4.81 14.60 -16.00
N ARG A 235 4.44 13.74 -16.96
CA ARG A 235 5.39 12.80 -17.57
C ARG A 235 6.42 13.50 -18.47
N GLU A 236 6.16 14.76 -18.80
CA GLU A 236 7.00 15.57 -19.66
C GLU A 236 7.83 16.55 -18.84
N ALA A 237 9.13 16.55 -19.12
CA ALA A 237 10.10 17.47 -18.54
C ALA A 237 10.01 18.82 -19.25
N LYS A 238 9.99 19.92 -18.49
CA LYS A 238 10.22 21.26 -19.02
C LYS A 238 11.69 21.62 -18.84
N ALA A 239 12.42 21.72 -19.95
CA ALA A 239 13.78 22.26 -19.95
C ALA A 239 13.73 23.77 -19.66
N VAL A 240 14.50 24.23 -18.68
CA VAL A 240 14.55 25.64 -18.31
C VAL A 240 15.63 26.33 -19.12
N ARG A 241 15.22 27.11 -20.13
CA ARG A 241 16.13 27.89 -20.99
C ARG A 241 16.48 29.23 -20.32
N GLY A 242 17.66 29.78 -20.62
CA GLY A 242 18.09 31.09 -20.11
C GLY A 242 18.94 31.08 -18.83
N LEU A 243 19.37 29.90 -18.39
CA LEU A 243 20.34 29.73 -17.29
C LEU A 243 21.75 29.50 -17.85
N SER A 244 22.78 30.02 -17.18
CA SER A 244 24.21 29.80 -17.51
C SER A 244 24.90 29.00 -16.41
N HIS A 245 25.23 27.74 -16.68
CA HIS A 245 25.86 26.79 -15.73
C HIS A 245 25.20 26.80 -14.33
N PRO A 246 23.93 26.36 -14.22
CA PRO A 246 23.20 26.36 -12.96
C PRO A 246 23.90 25.48 -11.90
N ARG A 247 24.17 26.05 -10.73
CA ARG A 247 24.91 25.40 -9.62
C ARG A 247 23.98 24.80 -8.56
N THR A 248 22.89 25.49 -8.24
CA THR A 248 21.90 25.01 -7.27
C THR A 248 20.50 25.54 -7.61
N VAL A 249 19.47 24.85 -7.14
CA VAL A 249 18.07 25.22 -7.31
C VAL A 249 17.39 25.29 -5.95
N ALA A 250 16.58 26.32 -5.73
CA ALA A 250 15.70 26.45 -4.58
C ALA A 250 14.26 26.54 -5.07
N MET A 251 13.35 25.83 -4.40
CA MET A 251 11.94 25.74 -4.79
C MET A 251 11.04 26.09 -3.61
N THR A 252 10.00 26.90 -3.86
CA THR A 252 8.86 27.09 -2.95
C THR A 252 7.62 26.44 -3.56
N LEU A 253 6.43 26.69 -3.00
CA LEU A 253 5.19 26.16 -3.54
C LEU A 253 4.92 26.61 -4.98
N ASN A 254 5.27 27.86 -5.32
CA ASN A 254 4.84 28.54 -6.55
C ASN A 254 5.99 29.09 -7.40
N GLU A 255 7.19 29.22 -6.84
CA GLU A 255 8.34 29.77 -7.54
C GLU A 255 9.55 28.87 -7.42
N THR A 256 10.39 28.91 -8.46
CA THR A 256 11.67 28.22 -8.48
C THR A 256 12.75 29.23 -8.84
N CYS A 257 13.88 29.16 -8.13
CA CYS A 257 15.06 29.97 -8.37
C CYS A 257 16.27 29.06 -8.62
N ALA A 258 17.14 29.46 -9.55
CA ALA A 258 18.44 28.85 -9.75
C ALA A 258 19.54 29.88 -9.50
N LEU A 259 20.62 29.44 -8.87
CA LEU A 259 21.87 30.17 -8.82
C LEU A 259 22.72 29.74 -10.01
N ASP A 260 23.05 30.67 -10.89
CA ASP A 260 23.83 30.45 -12.11
C ASP A 260 25.03 31.42 -12.15
N ASP A 261 25.75 31.50 -13.27
CA ASP A 261 26.93 32.37 -13.40
C ASP A 261 26.59 33.87 -13.36
N ASP A 262 25.38 34.26 -13.78
CA ASP A 262 24.94 35.66 -13.85
C ASP A 262 24.34 36.13 -12.51
N GLY A 263 24.00 35.20 -11.62
CA GLY A 263 23.43 35.44 -10.31
C GLY A 263 22.23 34.55 -10.03
N VAL A 264 21.22 35.08 -9.34
CA VAL A 264 19.99 34.32 -9.05
C VAL A 264 18.91 34.67 -10.07
N LYS A 265 18.42 33.66 -10.78
CA LYS A 265 17.29 33.76 -11.72
C LYS A 265 16.13 32.91 -11.26
N CYS A 266 14.93 33.45 -11.29
CA CYS A 266 13.74 32.72 -10.86
C CYS A 266 12.66 32.67 -11.96
N TRP A 267 11.87 31.59 -12.00
CA TRP A 267 10.77 31.38 -12.93
C TRP A 267 9.51 30.90 -12.20
N SER A 268 8.34 31.27 -12.74
CA SER A 268 7.06 30.90 -12.13
C SER A 268 6.75 29.54 -12.68
N ARG A 269 6.43 28.63 -11.77
CA ARG A 269 6.12 27.24 -12.10
C ARG A 269 4.88 27.15 -13.03
N TYR A 270 3.98 28.13 -12.90
CA TYR A 270 2.76 28.26 -13.70
C TYR A 270 2.88 29.17 -14.92
N SER A 271 4.05 29.76 -15.19
CA SER A 271 4.26 30.63 -16.35
C SER A 271 5.16 29.99 -17.40
N GLN A 272 5.00 30.45 -18.65
CA GLN A 272 5.93 30.15 -19.74
C GLN A 272 7.06 31.18 -19.84
N ASP A 273 7.07 32.19 -18.98
CA ASP A 273 8.11 33.21 -18.96
C ASP A 273 9.49 32.60 -18.66
N PRO A 274 10.55 33.07 -19.34
CA PRO A 274 11.90 32.63 -19.04
C PRO A 274 12.32 33.07 -17.63
N PRO A 275 13.30 32.38 -17.00
CA PRO A 275 13.91 32.81 -15.75
C PRO A 275 14.33 34.27 -15.80
N GLN A 276 13.92 35.04 -14.79
CA GLN A 276 14.21 36.46 -14.66
C GLN A 276 15.28 36.66 -13.58
N LEU A 277 16.26 37.51 -13.87
CA LEU A 277 17.29 37.90 -12.90
C LEU A 277 16.63 38.65 -11.74
N VAL A 278 16.96 38.26 -10.52
CA VAL A 278 16.53 38.98 -9.31
C VAL A 278 17.50 40.14 -9.07
N PRO A 279 17.01 41.40 -9.03
CA PRO A 279 17.87 42.56 -8.83
C PRO A 279 18.64 42.50 -7.51
N GLY A 280 19.92 42.86 -7.55
CA GLY A 280 20.76 42.98 -6.35
C GLY A 280 21.38 41.68 -5.84
N LEU A 281 21.36 40.60 -6.62
CA LEU A 281 21.94 39.29 -6.28
C LEU A 281 23.09 38.85 -7.20
N ALA A 282 23.69 39.80 -7.93
CA ALA A 282 24.89 39.52 -8.72
C ALA A 282 26.03 39.03 -7.82
N GLY A 283 26.72 37.97 -8.23
CA GLY A 283 27.81 37.38 -7.44
C GLY A 283 27.35 36.61 -6.20
N ALA A 284 26.08 36.22 -6.12
CA ALA A 284 25.62 35.27 -5.11
C ALA A 284 26.42 33.95 -5.18
N THR A 285 26.66 33.36 -4.02
CA THR A 285 27.45 32.13 -3.85
C THR A 285 26.63 31.00 -3.25
N GLU A 286 25.58 31.33 -2.50
CA GLU A 286 24.62 30.37 -1.96
C GLU A 286 23.19 30.84 -2.16
N LEU A 287 22.25 29.90 -2.24
CA LEU A 287 20.83 30.12 -2.43
C LEU A 287 20.05 29.05 -1.65
N ILE A 288 19.08 29.48 -0.84
CA ILE A 288 18.18 28.58 -0.12
C ILE A 288 16.72 29.02 -0.27
N ALA A 289 15.81 28.05 -0.14
CA ALA A 289 14.40 28.31 0.14
C ALA A 289 14.20 28.40 1.66
N ALA A 290 13.44 29.41 2.10
CA ALA A 290 13.19 29.77 3.48
C ALA A 290 11.68 29.94 3.69
N ALA A 291 10.98 28.82 3.92
CA ALA A 291 9.51 28.75 3.85
C ALA A 291 8.97 29.16 2.46
N ASP A 292 8.21 30.25 2.37
CA ASP A 292 7.67 30.80 1.12
C ASP A 292 8.58 31.87 0.47
N ASN A 293 9.79 32.06 1.00
CA ASN A 293 10.75 33.06 0.55
C ASN A 293 12.07 32.42 0.09
N PHE A 294 12.97 33.25 -0.43
CA PHE A 294 14.33 32.86 -0.78
C PHE A 294 15.34 33.77 -0.09
N CYS A 295 16.51 33.22 0.18
CA CYS A 295 17.66 33.97 0.67
C CYS A 295 18.91 33.54 -0.09
N ALA A 296 19.78 34.51 -0.38
CA ALA A 296 21.04 34.30 -1.06
C ALA A 296 22.19 34.96 -0.30
N LEU A 297 23.33 34.29 -0.30
CA LEU A 297 24.57 34.84 0.22
C LEU A 297 25.32 35.51 -0.92
N THR A 298 25.46 36.84 -0.84
CA THR A 298 26.36 37.61 -1.71
C THR A 298 27.73 37.74 -1.03
N ARG A 299 28.68 38.48 -1.61
CA ARG A 299 30.06 38.56 -1.11
C ARG A 299 30.19 38.83 0.39
N ASP A 300 29.32 39.68 0.97
CA ASP A 300 29.38 40.06 2.38
C ASP A 300 28.00 40.25 3.05
N GLU A 301 26.91 39.93 2.35
CA GLU A 301 25.55 40.15 2.84
C GLU A 301 24.65 38.97 2.52
N VAL A 302 23.75 38.66 3.44
CA VAL A 302 22.59 37.82 3.14
C VAL A 302 21.49 38.73 2.64
N ARG A 303 20.91 38.39 1.50
CA ARG A 303 19.78 39.11 0.92
C ARG A 303 18.60 38.19 0.75
N CYS A 304 17.43 38.59 1.24
CA CYS A 304 16.22 37.79 1.18
C CYS A 304 15.11 38.50 0.41
N TRP A 305 14.25 37.73 -0.23
CA TRP A 305 13.11 38.22 -1.01
C TRP A 305 12.00 37.19 -1.06
N ARG A 306 10.82 37.61 -1.49
CA ARG A 306 9.65 36.74 -1.62
C ARG A 306 9.27 36.46 -3.06
N ASP A 307 9.36 37.47 -3.92
CA ASP A 307 9.05 37.35 -5.34
C ASP A 307 10.08 38.10 -6.19
N ARG A 308 10.02 37.90 -7.50
CA ARG A 308 10.98 38.50 -8.45
C ARG A 308 10.80 39.98 -8.70
N LYS A 309 9.66 40.55 -8.34
CA LYS A 309 9.35 41.95 -8.57
C LYS A 309 9.91 42.81 -7.45
N THR A 310 10.07 42.23 -6.26
CA THR A 310 10.73 42.88 -5.12
C THR A 310 12.26 42.76 -5.22
N PRO A 311 13.01 43.87 -5.11
CA PRO A 311 14.45 43.81 -4.94
C PRO A 311 14.82 42.99 -3.69
N ALA A 312 15.94 42.28 -3.75
CA ALA A 312 16.42 41.55 -2.58
C ALA A 312 16.95 42.52 -1.52
N GLU A 313 16.49 42.35 -0.29
CA GLU A 313 16.82 43.25 0.83
C GLU A 313 17.94 42.66 1.70
N SER A 314 18.88 43.51 2.11
CA SER A 314 20.00 43.10 2.97
C SER A 314 19.53 42.84 4.40
N MET A 315 19.96 41.71 4.94
CA MET A 315 19.68 41.30 6.31
C MET A 315 20.56 42.08 7.29
N VAL A 316 19.91 42.74 8.26
CA VAL A 316 20.60 43.50 9.31
C VAL A 316 21.07 42.56 10.44
N GLY A 317 22.22 42.87 11.03
CA GLY A 317 22.72 42.19 12.22
C GLY A 317 23.67 41.01 11.96
N LEU A 318 24.01 40.75 10.69
CA LEU A 318 25.06 39.81 10.28
C LEU A 318 26.39 40.54 10.09
N ARG A 319 27.50 39.89 10.46
CA ARG A 319 28.85 40.39 10.26
C ARG A 319 29.68 39.40 9.45
N ARG A 320 29.90 39.70 8.17
CA ARG A 320 30.61 38.82 7.22
C ARG A 320 30.04 37.40 7.23
N PRO A 321 28.75 37.23 6.85
CA PRO A 321 28.14 35.92 6.73
C PRO A 321 28.95 35.04 5.76
N THR A 322 29.10 33.78 6.11
CA THR A 322 29.91 32.81 5.36
C THR A 322 29.07 31.67 4.79
N HIS A 323 27.97 31.31 5.47
CA HIS A 323 27.12 30.19 5.06
C HIS A 323 25.67 30.41 5.48
N LEU A 324 24.74 29.97 4.64
CA LEU A 324 23.32 29.86 4.92
C LEU A 324 23.00 28.46 5.43
N VAL A 325 22.20 28.39 6.48
CA VAL A 325 21.76 27.13 7.09
C VAL A 325 20.23 27.09 7.04
N PRO A 326 19.64 26.12 6.31
CA PRO A 326 18.19 25.99 6.28
C PRO A 326 17.65 25.64 7.68
N SER A 327 16.51 26.23 8.05
CA SER A 327 15.77 25.86 9.26
C SER A 327 14.63 24.93 8.90
N LEU A 328 14.38 23.93 9.74
CA LEU A 328 13.23 23.04 9.62
C LEU A 328 12.04 23.65 10.42
N PHE A 329 10.82 23.56 9.85
CA PHE A 329 9.50 24.02 10.37
C PHE A 329 9.32 25.50 10.78
N GLN A 330 8.21 26.17 10.39
CA GLN A 330 7.68 27.51 10.80
C GLN A 330 8.65 28.73 10.99
N TYR A 331 9.95 28.57 10.78
CA TYR A 331 11.02 29.56 10.81
C TYR A 331 11.78 29.53 9.49
N SER A 332 12.50 30.62 9.22
CA SER A 332 12.87 30.92 7.85
C SER A 332 14.25 30.41 7.47
N PHE A 333 15.29 30.74 8.22
CA PHE A 333 16.66 30.24 7.99
C PHE A 333 17.61 30.72 9.11
N CYS A 334 18.84 30.22 9.12
CA CYS A 334 19.95 30.77 9.88
C CYS A 334 21.14 31.11 8.97
N ALA A 335 22.03 31.98 9.43
CA ALA A 335 23.28 32.29 8.75
C ALA A 335 24.44 32.21 9.75
N LEU A 336 25.54 31.62 9.31
CA LEU A 336 26.80 31.62 10.04
C LEU A 336 27.59 32.88 9.70
N ASP A 337 27.96 33.65 10.70
CA ASP A 337 28.76 34.87 10.57
C ASP A 337 30.00 34.80 11.48
N GLU A 338 30.85 35.84 11.49
CA GLU A 338 32.09 35.84 12.28
C GLU A 338 31.87 35.66 13.80
N GLN A 339 30.66 35.87 14.28
CA GLN A 339 30.27 35.79 15.69
C GLN A 339 29.51 34.50 16.02
N GLY A 340 29.21 33.65 15.02
CA GLY A 340 28.50 32.40 15.20
C GLY A 340 27.22 32.32 14.37
N LEU A 341 26.28 31.50 14.83
CA LEU A 341 25.07 31.15 14.08
C LEU A 341 23.92 32.05 14.52
N LYS A 342 23.37 32.83 13.59
CA LYS A 342 22.23 33.75 13.82
C LYS A 342 21.01 33.29 13.03
N CYS A 343 19.90 33.07 13.71
CA CYS A 343 18.67 32.56 13.11
C CYS A 343 17.62 33.66 12.96
N PHE A 344 16.82 33.55 11.90
CA PHE A 344 15.85 34.57 11.49
C PHE A 344 14.48 33.96 11.24
N ARG A 345 13.45 34.71 11.62
CA ARG A 345 12.04 34.40 11.34
C ARG A 345 11.44 35.49 10.49
N TYR A 346 10.72 35.07 9.47
CA TYR A 346 9.91 35.92 8.61
C TYR A 346 8.52 36.12 9.21
N TYR A 347 8.10 37.37 9.29
CA TYR A 347 6.77 37.75 9.77
C TYR A 347 5.93 38.30 8.62
N ALA A 348 5.10 37.43 8.03
CA ALA A 348 4.27 37.77 6.87
C ALA A 348 3.17 38.81 7.17
N ASN A 349 2.77 38.94 8.44
CA ASN A 349 1.66 39.79 8.88
C ASN A 349 2.10 41.20 9.33
N GLU A 350 3.40 41.47 9.36
CA GLU A 350 3.92 42.81 9.63
C GLU A 350 3.96 43.62 8.32
N THR A 351 3.82 44.95 8.40
CA THR A 351 3.80 45.84 7.23
C THR A 351 4.87 46.92 7.40
N PRO A 352 5.98 46.88 6.63
CA PRO A 352 6.31 45.85 5.64
C PRO A 352 6.67 44.52 6.31
N PRO A 353 6.48 43.36 5.64
CA PRO A 353 6.90 42.07 6.17
C PRO A 353 8.42 41.99 6.13
N PHE A 354 9.03 41.50 7.21
CA PHE A 354 10.48 41.46 7.29
C PHE A 354 10.97 40.30 8.16
N TYR A 355 12.28 40.09 8.09
CA TYR A 355 12.97 39.11 8.90
C TYR A 355 13.46 39.73 10.20
N GLN A 356 13.17 39.06 11.31
CA GLN A 356 13.67 39.42 12.62
C GLN A 356 14.66 38.37 13.11
N PRO A 357 15.77 38.79 13.75
CA PRO A 357 16.67 37.86 14.43
C PRO A 357 15.91 37.22 15.61
N THR A 358 15.90 35.88 15.66
CA THR A 358 15.23 35.13 16.73
C THR A 358 16.19 34.76 17.84
N PHE A 359 17.29 34.09 17.50
CA PHE A 359 18.30 33.69 18.47
C PHE A 359 19.70 33.62 17.84
N TRP A 360 20.71 33.73 18.69
CA TRP A 360 22.13 33.69 18.33
C TRP A 360 22.86 32.66 19.19
N LEU A 361 23.57 31.75 18.53
CA LEU A 361 24.37 30.69 19.12
C LEU A 361 25.86 30.90 18.81
N THR A 362 26.74 30.71 19.79
CA THR A 362 28.21 30.79 19.62
C THR A 362 28.90 29.45 19.77
N GLY A 363 30.12 29.37 19.22
CA GLY A 363 30.94 28.16 19.30
C GLY A 363 30.77 27.22 18.11
N PHE A 364 30.18 27.71 17.02
CA PHE A 364 30.00 27.00 15.76
C PHE A 364 30.87 27.65 14.70
N ASN A 365 31.56 26.83 13.92
CA ASN A 365 32.30 27.28 12.75
C ASN A 365 31.82 26.59 11.46
N LYS A 366 31.04 25.50 11.56
CA LYS A 366 30.40 24.78 10.43
C LYS A 366 29.10 24.07 10.85
N ALA A 367 28.08 24.85 11.20
CA ALA A 367 26.73 24.32 11.42
C ALA A 367 26.14 23.81 10.10
N LEU A 368 25.78 22.52 10.05
CA LEU A 368 25.23 21.86 8.85
C LEU A 368 23.70 21.93 8.81
N ALA A 369 23.06 21.87 9.98
CA ALA A 369 21.60 21.95 10.11
C ALA A 369 21.21 22.46 11.49
N VAL A 370 20.08 23.14 11.55
CA VAL A 370 19.50 23.67 12.79
C VAL A 370 18.03 23.28 12.85
N SER A 371 17.64 22.75 14.00
CA SER A 371 16.27 22.48 14.38
C SER A 371 15.91 23.41 15.52
N ALA A 372 14.86 24.23 15.34
CA ALA A 372 14.41 25.20 16.32
C ALA A 372 12.93 24.98 16.58
N ASN A 373 12.63 24.19 17.61
CA ASN A 373 11.29 23.70 17.87
C ASN A 373 10.70 24.40 19.10
N GLU A 374 9.80 25.36 18.85
CA GLU A 374 9.10 26.11 19.91
C GLU A 374 8.21 25.19 20.76
N TRP A 375 7.59 24.15 20.21
CA TRP A 375 6.72 23.26 20.97
C TRP A 375 7.51 22.33 21.90
N ALA A 376 8.66 21.84 21.46
CA ALA A 376 9.56 21.02 22.26
C ALA A 376 10.51 21.84 23.15
N ASN A 377 10.39 23.17 23.13
CA ASN A 377 11.22 24.11 23.86
C ASN A 377 12.72 23.91 23.69
N ARG A 378 13.17 23.68 22.46
CA ARG A 378 14.56 23.30 22.22
C ARG A 378 15.11 23.72 20.86
N VAL A 379 16.41 24.03 20.88
CA VAL A 379 17.24 24.13 19.69
C VAL A 379 18.21 22.96 19.64
N VAL A 380 18.33 22.32 18.47
CA VAL A 380 19.35 21.30 18.18
C VAL A 380 20.15 21.73 16.97
N VAL A 381 21.46 21.68 17.09
CA VAL A 381 22.40 22.01 16.01
C VAL A 381 23.25 20.78 15.71
N LEU A 382 23.35 20.48 14.42
CA LEU A 382 24.33 19.54 13.89
C LEU A 382 25.58 20.31 13.47
N ASP A 383 26.66 20.12 14.20
CA ASP A 383 27.95 20.76 13.96
C ASP A 383 29.02 19.67 13.78
N GLN A 384 29.48 19.49 12.54
CA GLN A 384 30.55 18.55 12.17
C GLN A 384 30.53 17.19 12.89
N GLY A 385 29.45 16.42 12.76
CA GLY A 385 29.36 15.08 13.39
C GLY A 385 29.11 15.13 14.90
N ARG A 386 28.66 16.27 15.44
CA ARG A 386 28.22 16.43 16.83
C ARG A 386 26.82 17.02 16.87
N LEU A 387 26.00 16.49 17.77
CA LEU A 387 24.71 17.10 18.10
C LEU A 387 24.86 17.89 19.38
N LEU A 388 24.41 19.14 19.30
CA LEU A 388 24.45 20.10 20.38
C LEU A 388 23.00 20.57 20.61
N SER A 389 22.57 20.67 21.87
CA SER A 389 21.21 21.11 22.19
C SER A 389 21.16 22.11 23.35
N TYR A 390 20.08 22.88 23.36
CA TYR A 390 19.70 23.73 24.47
C TYR A 390 18.21 23.57 24.74
N TYR A 391 17.87 23.39 26.02
CA TYR A 391 16.50 23.22 26.51
C TYR A 391 16.04 24.51 27.18
N ASP A 392 14.76 24.85 27.04
CA ASP A 392 14.07 26.05 27.55
C ASP A 392 13.96 27.23 26.57
N ILE A 393 13.21 27.03 25.47
CA ILE A 393 12.73 28.14 24.61
C ILE A 393 11.51 28.85 25.25
N ALA A 394 10.55 28.15 25.86
CA ALA A 394 9.32 28.79 26.36
C ALA A 394 9.55 29.76 27.53
N GLY A 395 10.45 29.44 28.47
CA GLY A 395 10.72 30.29 29.63
C GLY A 395 11.58 31.52 29.30
N SER A 396 12.35 31.46 28.22
CA SER A 396 13.27 32.53 27.82
C SER A 396 12.82 33.31 26.56
N MET A 397 12.03 32.72 25.67
CA MET A 397 11.65 33.30 24.37
C MET A 397 10.14 33.53 24.18
N LEU A 398 9.26 32.93 25.00
CA LEU A 398 7.80 33.03 24.85
C LEU A 398 7.08 33.58 26.09
N ASN A 399 7.73 34.40 26.93
CA ASN A 399 6.91 35.23 27.82
C ASN A 399 6.23 36.34 26.99
N THR A 400 4.99 36.00 26.67
CA THR A 400 4.03 36.63 25.78
C THR A 400 3.94 38.16 25.86
N ARG A 401 3.72 38.78 24.69
CA ARG A 401 3.20 40.14 24.43
C ARG A 401 4.09 41.37 24.60
N SER A 402 5.30 41.31 25.18
CA SER A 402 6.13 42.52 25.39
C SER A 402 7.38 42.66 24.51
N ILE A 403 7.86 41.58 23.87
CA ILE A 403 9.11 41.57 23.07
C ILE A 403 8.83 41.68 21.56
N GLN A 404 7.69 42.25 21.16
CA GLN A 404 7.46 42.63 19.76
C GLN A 404 8.16 43.94 19.37
N ARG A 405 8.83 44.65 20.30
CA ARG A 405 9.33 46.00 19.99
C ARG A 405 10.73 46.40 20.44
N LYS A 406 11.42 45.71 21.35
CA LYS A 406 12.72 46.22 21.84
C LYS A 406 13.71 45.09 22.17
N ARG A 407 14.72 44.97 21.30
CA ARG A 407 15.99 44.23 21.44
C ARG A 407 15.89 42.70 21.34
N GLY A 408 16.34 42.17 20.19
CA GLY A 408 16.91 40.82 20.14
C GLY A 408 18.02 40.70 21.19
N PHE A 409 18.22 39.50 21.73
CA PHE A 409 19.13 39.33 22.87
C PHE A 409 20.60 39.50 22.46
N ASP A 410 21.29 40.39 23.18
CA ASP A 410 22.71 40.74 23.02
C ASP A 410 23.69 39.70 23.61
N ARG A 411 23.24 38.50 23.99
CA ARG A 411 24.08 37.50 24.66
C ARG A 411 23.99 36.11 24.05
N PRO A 412 25.13 35.48 23.75
CA PRO A 412 25.16 34.19 23.07
C PRO A 412 24.79 33.03 23.98
N VAL A 413 24.08 32.05 23.42
CA VAL A 413 23.73 30.79 24.11
C VAL A 413 24.74 29.71 23.75
N SER A 414 25.28 29.04 24.76
CA SER A 414 26.15 27.87 24.59
C SER A 414 25.33 26.58 24.63
N LEU A 415 25.43 25.78 23.57
CA LEU A 415 24.75 24.49 23.48
C LEU A 415 25.54 23.39 24.21
N LYS A 416 24.83 22.37 24.70
CA LYS A 416 25.41 21.20 25.37
C LYS A 416 25.48 20.00 24.41
N PRO A 417 26.56 19.20 24.44
CA PRO A 417 26.61 17.95 23.68
C PRO A 417 25.49 16.98 24.05
N MET A 418 24.91 16.35 23.03
CA MET A 418 23.94 15.28 23.19
C MET A 418 24.66 13.93 23.18
N ALA A 419 24.42 13.13 24.22
CA ALA A 419 24.90 11.75 24.30
C ALA A 419 23.95 10.80 23.54
N GLY A 420 24.43 9.59 23.23
CA GLY A 420 23.62 8.55 22.57
C GLY A 420 23.62 8.60 21.04
N PHE A 421 24.37 9.53 20.44
CA PHE A 421 24.52 9.65 18.99
C PHE A 421 25.94 9.36 18.52
N ARG A 422 26.10 8.54 17.48
CA ARG A 422 27.38 8.14 16.91
C ARG A 422 27.55 8.73 15.51
N ASN A 423 28.42 9.73 15.36
CA ASN A 423 28.65 10.41 14.08
C ASN A 423 27.34 10.86 13.38
N PRO A 424 26.52 11.71 14.03
CA PRO A 424 25.31 12.26 13.44
C PRO A 424 25.58 12.97 12.11
N LYS A 425 24.71 12.75 11.13
CA LYS A 425 24.88 13.19 9.73
C LYS A 425 23.77 14.12 9.25
N ALA A 426 22.60 14.02 9.85
CA ALA A 426 21.45 14.84 9.49
C ALA A 426 20.53 15.08 10.69
N LEU A 427 19.88 16.24 10.69
CA LEU A 427 18.72 16.54 11.53
C LEU A 427 17.46 16.43 10.69
N ILE A 428 16.42 15.85 11.28
CA ILE A 428 15.13 15.62 10.64
C ILE A 428 14.05 16.09 11.60
N GLU A 429 13.14 16.95 11.16
CA GLU A 429 11.97 17.33 11.95
C GLU A 429 10.69 16.70 11.41
N TYR A 430 9.79 16.36 12.31
CA TYR A 430 8.48 15.79 12.03
C TYR A 430 7.42 16.38 12.95
N SER A 431 6.50 17.17 12.40
CA SER A 431 5.47 17.84 13.18
C SER A 431 6.10 18.67 14.31
N ILE A 432 5.94 18.24 15.56
CA ILE A 432 6.48 18.90 16.76
C ILE A 432 7.73 18.20 17.31
N HIS A 433 8.34 17.28 16.56
CA HIS A 433 9.45 16.44 17.04
C HIS A 433 10.69 16.57 16.17
N THR A 434 11.86 16.42 16.81
CA THR A 434 13.15 16.42 16.11
C THR A 434 13.82 15.05 16.26
N TYR A 435 14.47 14.61 15.19
CA TYR A 435 15.20 13.36 15.08
C TYR A 435 16.59 13.65 14.51
N ALA A 436 17.54 12.79 14.81
CA ALA A 436 18.85 12.81 14.18
C ALA A 436 19.18 11.45 13.58
N LEU A 437 19.75 11.48 12.38
CA LEU A 437 20.30 10.31 11.72
C LEU A 437 21.78 10.19 12.07
N ASP A 438 22.18 9.06 12.60
CA ASP A 438 23.57 8.75 12.94
C ASP A 438 23.99 7.38 12.41
N ASP A 439 25.19 6.92 12.76
CA ASP A 439 25.71 5.62 12.32
C ASP A 439 24.93 4.42 12.87
N ASP A 440 24.10 4.60 13.89
CA ASP A 440 23.21 3.56 14.43
C ASP A 440 21.74 3.78 13.99
N GLY A 441 21.48 4.66 13.01
CA GLY A 441 20.15 4.90 12.45
C GLY A 441 19.46 6.18 12.93
N LEU A 442 18.14 6.24 12.74
CA LEU A 442 17.33 7.40 13.08
C LEU A 442 16.88 7.35 14.55
N LYS A 443 17.18 8.38 15.33
CA LYS A 443 16.86 8.47 16.76
C LYS A 443 16.12 9.78 17.06
N SER A 444 15.13 9.74 17.96
CA SER A 444 14.50 10.96 18.47
C SER A 444 15.51 11.74 19.32
N VAL A 445 15.49 13.07 19.20
CA VAL A 445 16.28 13.94 20.09
C VAL A 445 15.49 14.36 21.32
N ASP A 446 14.16 14.12 21.38
CA ASP A 446 13.26 14.60 22.44
C ASP A 446 13.27 13.73 23.73
N PRO A 447 13.44 14.28 24.96
CA PRO A 447 13.39 13.52 26.20
C PRO A 447 11.99 13.64 26.83
N GLY A 448 11.30 12.52 27.01
CA GLY A 448 10.16 12.46 27.93
C GLY A 448 8.82 13.04 27.45
N GLY A 449 8.60 13.18 26.15
CA GLY A 449 7.21 13.23 25.65
C GLY A 449 6.52 11.92 26.04
N THR A 450 5.36 11.99 26.67
CA THR A 450 4.52 10.83 26.98
C THR A 450 4.55 9.83 25.83
N GLN A 451 4.73 8.56 26.16
CA GLN A 451 4.39 7.44 25.29
C GLN A 451 2.91 7.58 24.89
N GLU A 452 2.59 8.44 23.93
CA GLU A 452 1.52 8.08 23.01
C GLU A 452 2.11 6.93 22.20
N GLU A 453 1.69 5.74 22.59
CA GLU A 453 1.93 4.45 21.94
C GLU A 453 1.53 4.53 20.44
N GLY A 454 2.41 5.11 19.64
CA GLY A 454 2.35 5.07 18.19
C GLY A 454 3.28 3.98 17.70
N GLU A 455 2.87 2.73 17.85
CA GLU A 455 3.56 1.54 17.35
C GLU A 455 3.95 1.71 15.86
N LEU A 456 5.25 1.75 15.56
CA LEU A 456 5.77 1.41 14.22
C LEU A 456 5.76 -0.11 14.11
N GLY A 457 4.59 -0.69 13.83
CA GLY A 457 4.41 -2.13 13.67
C GLY A 457 5.07 -2.65 12.39
N ILE A 458 6.15 -3.43 12.53
CA ILE A 458 6.79 -4.17 11.43
C ILE A 458 6.28 -5.63 11.46
N PRO A 459 5.56 -6.13 10.44
CA PRO A 459 5.21 -7.55 10.36
C PRO A 459 6.42 -8.36 9.87
N GLY A 460 6.92 -9.27 10.69
CA GLY A 460 8.09 -10.12 10.38
C GLY A 460 9.02 -10.44 11.56
N GLY A 461 8.70 -9.99 12.77
CA GLY A 461 9.41 -10.41 13.98
C GLY A 461 10.52 -9.48 14.46
N THR A 462 10.71 -8.31 13.84
CA THR A 462 11.54 -7.24 14.43
C THR A 462 10.63 -6.27 15.18
N ARG A 463 10.51 -6.43 16.50
CA ARG A 463 9.87 -5.46 17.39
C ARG A 463 10.84 -4.30 17.61
N ILE A 464 10.41 -3.06 17.36
CA ILE A 464 11.11 -1.88 17.89
C ILE A 464 10.71 -1.79 19.37
N HIS A 465 11.48 -2.42 20.25
CA HIS A 465 11.45 -2.09 21.67
C HIS A 465 12.25 -0.80 21.86
N MET A 466 11.58 0.27 22.25
CA MET A 466 12.24 1.39 22.91
C MET A 466 12.72 0.89 24.28
N ASP A 467 13.99 0.49 24.31
CA ASP A 467 14.79 -0.08 25.42
C ASP A 467 14.37 -1.50 25.89
N ARG A 468 15.24 -2.52 26.09
CA ARG A 468 16.70 -2.63 26.21
C ARG A 468 17.23 -3.74 25.27
N GLY A 469 18.28 -3.45 24.49
CA GLY A 469 19.19 -4.47 23.94
C GLY A 469 19.15 -4.83 22.44
N GLY A 470 18.74 -3.94 21.53
CA GLY A 470 18.78 -4.26 20.09
C GLY A 470 18.76 -3.06 19.15
N THR A 471 19.95 -2.66 18.71
CA THR A 471 20.29 -1.63 17.72
C THR A 471 19.57 -1.79 16.38
N LEU A 472 19.03 -0.68 15.84
CA LEU A 472 18.57 -0.60 14.46
C LEU A 472 19.80 -0.33 13.57
N ASN A 473 20.44 -1.39 13.10
CA ASN A 473 21.60 -1.31 12.22
C ASN A 473 21.25 -0.65 10.86
N ALA A 474 21.26 0.68 10.79
CA ALA A 474 21.78 1.36 9.61
C ALA A 474 23.30 1.21 9.68
N ILE A 475 23.96 0.65 8.67
CA ILE A 475 25.44 0.55 8.66
C ILE A 475 25.94 0.73 7.22
N PRO A 476 27.24 0.88 6.96
CA PRO A 476 28.10 2.06 7.03
C PRO A 476 28.67 2.40 5.63
N GLN A 477 29.48 3.46 5.57
CA GLN A 477 30.41 3.79 4.48
C GLN A 477 29.81 4.10 3.10
N ALA A 478 29.72 5.40 2.81
CA ALA A 478 29.75 5.92 1.45
C ALA A 478 30.57 7.21 1.46
N GLY A 479 31.88 7.10 1.73
CA GLY A 479 32.82 8.23 1.64
C GLY A 479 32.40 9.51 2.40
N PRO A 480 33.09 10.62 2.16
CA PRO A 480 32.70 11.94 2.69
C PRO A 480 31.40 12.51 2.07
N GLU A 481 30.74 11.80 1.15
CA GLU A 481 29.57 12.26 0.38
C GLU A 481 28.32 11.35 0.51
N GLY A 482 28.18 10.63 1.63
CA GLY A 482 27.05 9.72 1.86
C GLY A 482 25.66 10.42 1.87
N PRO A 483 24.56 9.68 1.60
CA PRO A 483 23.27 10.27 1.25
C PRO A 483 22.73 11.16 2.38
N THR A 484 22.50 12.42 2.03
CA THR A 484 21.82 13.42 2.85
C THR A 484 20.35 13.05 2.96
N ALA A 485 19.91 12.60 4.14
CA ALA A 485 18.49 12.44 4.42
C ALA A 485 17.83 13.83 4.48
N ILE A 486 16.86 14.10 3.60
CA ILE A 486 16.11 15.36 3.58
C ILE A 486 14.60 15.09 3.47
N TRP A 487 13.82 15.84 4.24
CA TRP A 487 12.38 15.71 4.52
C TRP A 487 11.48 16.50 3.55
N SER A 488 10.20 16.09 3.42
CA SER A 488 9.05 17.02 3.21
C SER A 488 7.64 16.45 3.58
N GLY A 489 7.35 16.04 4.82
CA GLY A 489 5.96 15.94 5.28
C GLY A 489 5.62 14.91 6.37
N PRO A 490 4.31 14.60 6.56
CA PRO A 490 3.81 13.61 7.53
C PRO A 490 4.20 12.15 7.23
N ASP A 491 4.97 11.91 6.16
CA ASP A 491 5.58 10.61 5.81
C ASP A 491 7.11 10.82 5.76
N SER A 492 7.87 10.17 6.66
CA SER A 492 9.33 10.24 6.73
C SER A 492 10.00 9.12 5.93
N TYR A 493 11.22 9.36 5.44
CA TYR A 493 12.01 8.40 4.66
C TYR A 493 13.28 8.04 5.43
N VAL A 494 13.59 6.75 5.51
CA VAL A 494 14.75 6.24 6.23
C VAL A 494 15.39 5.13 5.42
N TYR A 495 16.72 5.15 5.34
CA TYR A 495 17.50 4.06 4.77
C TYR A 495 17.78 3.01 5.83
N SER A 496 17.75 1.75 5.44
CA SER A 496 18.01 0.61 6.34
C SER A 496 18.52 -0.56 5.52
N ARG A 497 19.08 -1.59 6.16
CA ARG A 497 19.43 -2.83 5.45
C ARG A 497 18.30 -3.85 5.51
N ASP A 498 18.17 -4.65 4.46
CA ASP A 498 17.33 -5.85 4.49
C ASP A 498 18.08 -7.05 5.10
N GLU A 499 17.41 -8.20 5.20
CA GLU A 499 17.98 -9.44 5.77
C GLU A 499 19.23 -9.93 5.00
N LYS A 500 19.45 -9.46 3.78
CA LYS A 500 20.61 -9.78 2.94
C LYS A 500 21.69 -8.70 2.99
N GLY A 501 21.52 -7.68 3.82
CA GLY A 501 22.45 -6.57 3.96
C GLY A 501 22.39 -5.54 2.83
N GLN A 502 21.36 -5.54 1.98
CA GLN A 502 21.18 -4.54 0.91
C GLN A 502 20.53 -3.27 1.46
N THR A 503 20.98 -2.10 1.01
CA THR A 503 20.34 -0.82 1.35
C THR A 503 18.94 -0.77 0.74
N VAL A 504 17.93 -0.60 1.58
CA VAL A 504 16.55 -0.41 1.19
C VAL A 504 16.05 0.93 1.70
N LEU A 505 15.38 1.67 0.81
CA LEU A 505 14.65 2.88 1.17
C LEU A 505 13.32 2.47 1.79
N ARG A 506 13.07 2.91 3.02
CA ARG A 506 11.79 2.73 3.71
C ARG A 506 11.11 4.07 3.88
N CYS A 507 9.79 4.10 3.79
CA CYS A 507 8.99 5.29 4.08
C CYS A 507 7.91 4.97 5.11
N SER A 508 7.70 5.84 6.08
CA SER A 508 6.55 5.73 7.00
C SER A 508 5.38 6.46 6.38
N GLY A 509 4.16 5.94 6.38
CA GLY A 509 2.99 6.72 5.99
C GLY A 509 1.70 6.26 6.63
N TRP A 510 0.62 7.00 6.39
CA TRP A 510 -0.70 6.69 6.93
C TRP A 510 -1.47 5.70 6.06
N ARG A 511 -1.99 4.64 6.68
CA ARG A 511 -2.84 3.65 6.04
C ARG A 511 -4.03 3.32 6.92
N LYS A 512 -5.24 3.68 6.46
CA LYS A 512 -6.50 3.47 7.20
C LYS A 512 -6.46 4.00 8.64
N GLY A 513 -5.87 5.19 8.84
CA GLY A 513 -5.78 5.83 10.15
C GLY A 513 -4.74 5.24 11.10
N LYS A 514 -3.89 4.29 10.66
CA LYS A 514 -2.72 3.83 11.40
C LYS A 514 -1.44 4.16 10.63
N ARG A 515 -0.33 4.39 11.35
CA ARG A 515 1.00 4.53 10.74
C ARG A 515 1.54 3.15 10.36
N ASP A 516 2.14 3.07 9.18
CA ASP A 516 2.69 1.85 8.59
C ASP A 516 4.03 2.20 7.91
N VAL A 517 4.93 1.22 7.75
CA VAL A 517 6.22 1.40 7.08
C VAL A 517 6.25 0.57 5.81
N PHE A 518 6.57 1.24 4.71
CA PHE A 518 6.59 0.68 3.38
C PHE A 518 8.03 0.58 2.90
N VAL A 519 8.37 -0.52 2.23
CA VAL A 519 9.62 -0.62 1.48
C VAL A 519 9.40 -0.01 0.10
N VAL A 520 10.27 0.94 -0.28
CA VAL A 520 10.26 1.53 -1.61
C VAL A 520 11.08 0.63 -2.53
N HIS A 521 10.38 -0.13 -3.38
CA HIS A 521 11.03 -1.04 -4.30
C HIS A 521 11.47 -0.32 -5.57
N GLY A 522 12.56 -0.79 -6.18
CA GLY A 522 13.09 -0.25 -7.43
C GLY A 522 14.17 0.82 -7.26
N VAL A 523 14.43 1.26 -6.03
CA VAL A 523 15.55 2.16 -5.67
C VAL A 523 16.69 1.32 -5.10
N ARG A 524 17.91 1.41 -5.65
CA ARG A 524 19.05 0.54 -5.27
C ARG A 524 20.19 1.30 -4.59
N ASP A 525 20.60 2.42 -5.16
CA ASP A 525 21.69 3.27 -4.68
C ASP A 525 21.30 4.77 -4.73
N PRO A 526 20.34 5.16 -3.87
CA PRO A 526 19.85 6.54 -3.83
C PRO A 526 20.89 7.49 -3.23
N LYS A 527 21.35 8.46 -4.02
CA LYS A 527 22.23 9.56 -3.60
C LYS A 527 21.47 10.67 -2.87
N LYS A 528 20.22 10.91 -3.27
CA LYS A 528 19.34 11.93 -2.68
C LYS A 528 17.89 11.50 -2.78
N VAL A 529 17.08 11.86 -1.80
CA VAL A 529 15.62 11.71 -1.85
C VAL A 529 14.99 13.08 -1.62
N ALA A 530 13.96 13.37 -2.40
CA ALA A 530 13.25 14.63 -2.37
C ALA A 530 11.75 14.34 -2.43
N ARG A 531 10.95 15.04 -1.62
CA ARG A 531 9.50 14.88 -1.57
C ARG A 531 8.77 16.15 -2.02
N SER A 532 7.64 15.95 -2.68
CA SER A 532 6.64 16.96 -2.98
C SER A 532 5.33 16.64 -2.24
N LEU A 533 4.31 17.47 -2.40
CA LEU A 533 2.97 17.28 -1.85
C LEU A 533 2.33 15.96 -2.26
N TYR A 534 2.61 15.47 -3.47
CA TYR A 534 1.89 14.32 -4.06
C TYR A 534 2.76 13.08 -4.27
N GLU A 535 4.08 13.24 -4.36
CA GLU A 535 5.01 12.17 -4.70
C GLU A 535 6.37 12.39 -4.03
N ALA A 536 7.13 11.31 -3.91
CA ALA A 536 8.53 11.38 -3.55
C ALA A 536 9.39 10.74 -4.64
N CYS A 537 10.62 11.24 -4.75
CA CYS A 537 11.57 10.88 -5.78
C CYS A 537 12.93 10.63 -5.15
N ALA A 538 13.69 9.70 -5.72
CA ALA A 538 15.06 9.42 -5.39
C ALA A 538 15.95 9.61 -6.62
N LEU A 539 17.09 10.28 -6.46
CA LEU A 539 18.20 10.23 -7.40
C LEU A 539 18.95 8.92 -7.14
N ASP A 540 18.68 7.90 -7.95
CA ASP A 540 19.25 6.56 -7.87
C ASP A 540 20.35 6.41 -8.94
N GLY A 541 21.62 6.48 -8.53
CA GLY A 541 22.75 6.59 -9.45
C GLY A 541 22.78 7.92 -10.23
N THR A 542 22.28 7.92 -11.45
CA THR A 542 22.16 9.10 -12.35
C THR A 542 20.75 9.26 -12.93
N GLU A 543 19.78 8.49 -12.43
CA GLU A 543 18.38 8.53 -12.84
C GLU A 543 17.50 8.93 -11.65
N VAL A 544 16.36 9.55 -11.93
CA VAL A 544 15.37 9.82 -10.89
C VAL A 544 14.23 8.82 -10.96
N LYS A 545 13.89 8.25 -9.80
CA LYS A 545 12.78 7.31 -9.63
C LYS A 545 11.78 7.87 -8.64
N CYS A 546 10.51 7.97 -9.03
CA CYS A 546 9.46 8.53 -8.20
C CYS A 546 8.37 7.50 -7.87
N TRP A 547 7.71 7.69 -6.72
CA TRP A 547 6.59 6.88 -6.26
C TRP A 547 5.53 7.75 -5.60
N LYS A 548 4.29 7.25 -5.60
CA LYS A 548 3.18 7.89 -4.90
C LYS A 548 3.25 7.62 -3.40
N LEU A 549 2.78 8.60 -2.63
CA LEU A 549 2.71 8.51 -1.19
C LEU A 549 1.60 7.52 -0.77
N PRO A 550 1.82 6.69 0.26
CA PRO A 550 0.82 5.69 0.73
C PRO A 550 -0.50 6.29 1.23
N SER A 551 -0.52 7.59 1.52
CA SER A 551 -1.66 8.31 2.08
C SER A 551 -2.73 8.71 1.06
N GLN A 552 -2.61 8.31 -0.22
CA GLN A 552 -3.58 8.60 -1.29
C GLN A 552 -4.19 7.36 -1.93
#